data_AF-A0A382P936-F1
#
_entry.id   AF-A0A382P936-F1
#
_cell.length_a   1.000
_cell.length_b   1.000
_cell.length_c   1.000
_cell.angle_alpha   90.00
_cell.angle_beta   90.00
_cell.angle_gamma   90.00
#
_symmetry.space_group_name_H-M   'P 1'
#
loop_
_entity.id
_entity.type
_entity.pdbx_description
1 polymer ?
#
loop_
_entity_poly.entity_id
_entity_poly.type
_entity_poly.pdbx_seq_one_letter_code
_entity_poly.pdbx_strand_id
1 'polypeptide(L)'
;MKQSKYFPVIVVGGGHAGAEAALASARMGVDTLLITHNIETLGQMSCNPAIGGIGKGHLVKEIDAMGGLMAKAIDKAGIQFRTLNASKGPAVRATRAQADRILYKAAIRSKLESQENLTLFQQPVDDLIIENYQVKGVITQMGLEFFADKVVLTSGTFLGGVIHIGKQNYQGGRAGDAPANVLSQKLRSYDLGVGRLKTGTPPRLDGRTINFDVLQKQHGDTPLPSFSFMGSS
;
A
#
# COMPACT_ATOMS: atom_id res chain seq x y z
N MET A 1 19.94 -25.44 -15.31
CA MET A 1 20.71 -24.47 -14.48
C MET A 1 19.74 -23.40 -13.99
N LYS A 2 19.42 -23.35 -12.69
CA LYS A 2 18.63 -22.26 -12.11
C LYS A 2 19.52 -21.01 -12.12
N GLN A 3 19.27 -20.04 -12.99
CA GLN A 3 19.97 -18.77 -12.95
C GLN A 3 19.43 -17.97 -11.75
N SER A 4 20.19 -17.97 -10.67
CA SER A 4 19.92 -17.20 -9.46
C SER A 4 20.02 -15.71 -9.79
N LYS A 5 18.97 -14.94 -9.48
CA LYS A 5 18.94 -13.48 -9.66
C LYS A 5 19.18 -12.81 -8.32
N TYR A 6 20.12 -11.88 -8.29
CA TYR A 6 20.50 -11.11 -7.12
C TYR A 6 19.98 -9.68 -7.22
N PHE A 7 19.38 -9.19 -6.14
CA PHE A 7 18.97 -7.79 -5.96
C PHE A 7 19.37 -7.35 -4.56
N PRO A 8 20.17 -6.29 -4.37
CA PRO A 8 20.55 -5.82 -3.03
C PRO A 8 19.36 -5.64 -2.08
N VAL A 9 18.21 -5.17 -2.61
CA VAL A 9 16.96 -5.00 -1.85
C VAL A 9 15.81 -5.71 -2.55
N ILE A 10 15.09 -6.54 -1.80
CA ILE A 10 13.81 -7.11 -2.22
C ILE A 10 12.69 -6.55 -1.34
N VAL A 11 11.64 -6.02 -1.97
CA VAL A 11 10.40 -5.60 -1.29
C VAL A 11 9.30 -6.61 -1.61
N VAL A 12 8.67 -7.17 -0.58
CA VAL A 12 7.59 -8.15 -0.71
C VAL A 12 6.25 -7.46 -0.39
N GLY A 13 5.38 -7.40 -1.40
CA GLY A 13 4.05 -6.80 -1.33
C GLY A 13 4.01 -5.40 -1.95
N GLY A 14 3.12 -5.19 -2.91
CA GLY A 14 2.96 -3.90 -3.61
C GLY A 14 1.87 -2.98 -3.03
N GLY A 15 1.65 -3.04 -1.71
CA GLY A 15 0.73 -2.14 -1.01
C GLY A 15 1.30 -0.74 -0.83
N HIS A 16 0.62 0.12 -0.08
CA HIS A 16 1.06 1.51 0.18
C HIS A 16 2.49 1.56 0.76
N ALA A 17 2.78 0.72 1.76
CA ALA A 17 4.12 0.66 2.37
C ALA A 17 5.18 0.13 1.39
N GLY A 18 4.87 -0.95 0.67
CA GLY A 18 5.81 -1.54 -0.29
C GLY A 18 6.10 -0.66 -1.49
N ALA A 19 5.11 0.10 -1.97
CA ALA A 19 5.32 1.08 -3.03
C ALA A 19 6.31 2.17 -2.59
N GLU A 20 6.14 2.78 -1.42
CA GLU A 20 7.08 3.78 -0.90
C GLU A 20 8.46 3.18 -0.63
N ALA A 21 8.55 1.98 -0.04
CA ALA A 21 9.81 1.31 0.23
C ALA A 21 10.59 1.00 -1.05
N ALA A 22 9.92 0.45 -2.06
CA ALA A 22 10.53 0.11 -3.34
C ALA A 22 11.01 1.37 -4.09
N LEU A 23 10.18 2.42 -4.12
CA LEU A 23 10.55 3.69 -4.74
C LEU A 23 11.70 4.39 -4.01
N ALA A 24 11.71 4.38 -2.68
CA ALA A 24 12.78 4.97 -1.90
C ALA A 24 14.12 4.28 -2.19
N SER A 25 14.15 2.94 -2.12
CA SER A 25 15.34 2.13 -2.41
C SER A 25 15.86 2.38 -3.84
N ALA A 26 14.97 2.28 -4.84
CA ALA A 26 15.34 2.45 -6.24
C ALA A 26 15.85 3.87 -6.56
N ARG A 27 15.25 4.91 -5.96
CA ARG A 27 15.68 6.31 -6.12
C ARG A 27 17.03 6.61 -5.48
N MET A 28 17.46 5.80 -4.51
CA MET A 28 18.80 5.86 -3.95
C MET A 28 19.86 5.16 -4.84
N GLY A 29 19.48 4.69 -6.04
CA GLY A 29 20.37 4.01 -6.97
C GLY A 29 20.56 2.52 -6.70
N VAL A 30 19.72 1.92 -5.85
CA VAL A 30 19.81 0.51 -5.48
C VAL A 30 18.95 -0.34 -6.41
N ASP A 31 19.54 -1.35 -7.06
CA ASP A 31 18.79 -2.32 -7.85
C ASP A 31 17.80 -3.09 -6.95
N THR A 32 16.53 -2.78 -7.11
CA THR A 32 15.46 -3.18 -6.20
C THR A 32 14.46 -4.07 -6.94
N LEU A 33 14.08 -5.17 -6.31
CA LEU A 33 13.01 -6.03 -6.79
C LEU A 33 11.77 -5.85 -5.94
N LEU A 34 10.65 -5.44 -6.55
CA LEU A 34 9.33 -5.48 -5.91
C LEU A 34 8.57 -6.72 -6.38
N ILE A 35 8.39 -7.67 -5.46
CA ILE A 35 7.61 -8.89 -5.69
C ILE A 35 6.20 -8.71 -5.13
N THR A 36 5.18 -8.99 -5.93
CA THR A 36 3.76 -8.89 -5.51
C THR A 36 2.94 -10.04 -6.08
N HIS A 37 1.83 -10.38 -5.43
CA HIS A 37 0.93 -11.43 -5.94
C HIS A 37 0.25 -11.01 -7.24
N ASN A 38 -0.07 -9.73 -7.38
CA ASN A 38 -0.78 -9.19 -8.53
C ASN A 38 -0.36 -7.73 -8.81
N ILE A 39 0.24 -7.49 -9.97
CA ILE A 39 0.68 -6.16 -10.43
C ILE A 39 -0.53 -5.23 -10.67
N GLU A 40 -1.70 -5.77 -11.01
CA GLU A 40 -2.92 -4.99 -11.21
C GLU A 40 -3.46 -4.37 -9.91
N THR A 41 -2.93 -4.79 -8.75
CA THR A 41 -3.35 -4.33 -7.41
C THR A 41 -2.34 -3.39 -6.73
N LEU A 42 -1.28 -2.99 -7.44
CA LEU A 42 -0.30 -2.02 -6.93
C LEU A 42 -0.99 -0.72 -6.50
N GLY A 43 -0.77 -0.30 -5.25
CA GLY A 43 -1.39 0.92 -4.71
C GLY A 43 -2.92 0.85 -4.49
N GLN A 44 -3.53 -0.34 -4.50
CA GLN A 44 -4.98 -0.48 -4.34
C GLN A 44 -5.48 -0.01 -2.95
N MET A 45 -6.49 0.87 -2.98
CA MET A 45 -7.22 1.33 -1.79
C MET A 45 -8.35 0.36 -1.40
N SER A 46 -8.08 -0.56 -0.46
CA SER A 46 -9.06 -1.58 -0.06
C SER A 46 -10.19 -1.07 0.83
N CYS A 47 -9.95 -0.02 1.63
CA CYS A 47 -10.88 0.45 2.66
C CYS A 47 -11.58 1.77 2.28
N ASN A 48 -11.08 2.93 2.71
CA ASN A 48 -11.69 4.23 2.42
C ASN A 48 -11.13 4.78 1.10
N PRO A 49 -11.93 5.31 0.16
CA PRO A 49 -11.42 6.04 -1.00
C PRO A 49 -10.91 7.44 -0.60
N ALA A 50 -9.98 7.53 0.37
CA ALA A 50 -9.50 8.81 0.89
C ALA A 50 -8.09 8.73 1.45
N ILE A 51 -7.36 9.85 1.34
CA ILE A 51 -6.02 10.06 1.92
C ILE A 51 -6.07 11.25 2.88
N GLY A 52 -5.26 11.19 3.94
CA GLY A 52 -5.18 12.20 4.97
C GLY A 52 -6.30 12.13 6.01
N GLY A 53 -6.65 13.29 6.57
CA GLY A 53 -7.43 13.41 7.80
C GLY A 53 -6.57 13.77 9.01
N ILE A 54 -7.16 13.89 10.20
CA ILE A 54 -6.42 14.23 11.41
C ILE A 54 -5.30 13.19 11.65
N GLY A 55 -4.09 13.67 11.95
CA GLY A 55 -2.87 12.87 12.04
C GLY A 55 -2.35 12.38 10.68
N LYS A 56 -3.19 11.67 9.91
CA LYS A 56 -2.81 11.10 8.60
C LYS A 56 -2.37 12.16 7.58
N GLY A 57 -3.00 13.33 7.59
CA GLY A 57 -2.66 14.42 6.67
C GLY A 57 -1.25 14.96 6.90
N HIS A 58 -0.81 15.01 8.16
CA HIS A 58 0.56 15.38 8.52
C HIS A 58 1.54 14.33 8.01
N LEU A 59 1.28 13.05 8.28
CA LEU A 59 2.12 11.95 7.80
C LEU A 59 2.26 11.94 6.27
N VAL A 60 1.19 12.22 5.52
CA VAL A 60 1.28 12.30 4.05
C VAL A 60 2.19 13.45 3.60
N LYS A 61 2.12 14.61 4.27
CA LYS A 61 3.01 15.75 3.98
C LYS A 61 4.46 15.47 4.38
N GLU A 62 4.69 14.76 5.48
CA GLU A 62 6.03 14.32 5.89
C GLU A 62 6.62 13.32 4.89
N ILE A 63 5.81 12.36 4.43
CA ILE A 63 6.21 11.45 3.34
C ILE A 63 6.60 12.23 2.09
N ASP A 64 5.82 13.24 1.70
CA ASP A 64 6.14 14.09 0.54
C ASP A 64 7.44 14.88 0.71
N ALA A 65 7.65 15.46 1.90
CA ALA A 65 8.88 16.19 2.21
C ALA A 65 10.12 15.30 2.14
N MET A 66 9.99 14.00 2.47
CA MET A 66 11.03 12.98 2.28
C MET A 66 11.14 12.46 0.85
N GLY A 67 10.36 13.01 -0.09
CA GLY A 67 10.38 12.65 -1.51
C GLY A 67 9.49 11.48 -1.87
N GLY A 68 8.57 11.05 -1.00
CA GLY A 68 7.63 9.95 -1.24
C GLY A 68 6.60 10.24 -2.35
N LEU A 69 5.78 9.24 -2.68
CA LEU A 69 4.83 9.31 -3.79
C LEU A 69 3.40 9.65 -3.35
N MET A 70 3.00 9.28 -2.14
CA MET A 70 1.60 9.30 -1.68
C MET A 70 0.90 10.64 -1.91
N ALA A 71 1.56 11.77 -1.60
CA ALA A 71 1.01 13.11 -1.79
C ALA A 71 0.78 13.45 -3.27
N LYS A 72 1.77 13.20 -4.13
CA LYS A 72 1.65 13.43 -5.59
C LYS A 72 0.58 12.54 -6.22
N ALA A 73 0.44 11.30 -5.74
CA ALA A 73 -0.58 10.38 -6.20
C ALA A 73 -2.00 10.83 -5.81
N ILE A 74 -2.20 11.35 -4.59
CA ILE A 74 -3.50 11.88 -4.19
C ILE A 74 -3.82 13.19 -4.91
N ASP A 75 -2.86 14.08 -5.13
CA ASP A 75 -3.11 15.33 -5.86
C ASP A 75 -3.55 15.05 -7.32
N LYS A 76 -2.97 14.02 -7.96
CA LYS A 76 -3.37 13.59 -9.30
C LYS A 76 -4.74 12.90 -9.37
N ALA A 77 -5.14 12.22 -8.30
CA ALA A 77 -6.33 11.36 -8.29
C ALA A 77 -7.47 11.88 -7.40
N GLY A 78 -7.29 13.04 -6.78
CA GLY A 78 -8.23 13.59 -5.81
C GLY A 78 -9.46 14.17 -6.50
N ILE A 79 -10.64 13.85 -5.96
CA ILE A 79 -11.94 14.34 -6.46
C ILE A 79 -12.59 15.36 -5.52
N GLN A 80 -12.04 15.52 -4.31
CA GLN A 80 -12.47 16.51 -3.32
C GLN A 80 -11.33 16.71 -2.31
N PHE A 81 -10.98 17.96 -1.99
CA PHE A 81 -9.98 18.31 -0.98
C PHE A 81 -10.58 19.23 0.08
N ARG A 82 -10.21 19.02 1.34
CA ARG A 82 -10.68 19.81 2.48
C ARG A 82 -9.60 19.97 3.55
N THR A 83 -9.64 21.09 4.26
CA THR A 83 -8.89 21.37 5.48
C THR A 83 -9.78 21.08 6.69
N LEU A 84 -9.48 20.00 7.40
CA LEU A 84 -10.11 19.70 8.68
C LEU A 84 -9.60 20.64 9.75
N ASN A 85 -10.47 20.98 10.72
CA ASN A 85 -10.19 21.96 11.78
C ASN A 85 -9.78 23.35 11.26
N ALA A 86 -10.28 23.78 10.09
CA ALA A 86 -9.92 25.06 9.48
C ALA A 86 -10.12 26.28 10.40
N SER A 87 -11.17 26.28 11.24
CA SER A 87 -11.45 27.34 12.21
C SER A 87 -10.53 27.34 13.44
N LYS A 88 -9.72 26.28 13.63
CA LYS A 88 -8.75 26.18 14.74
C LYS A 88 -7.36 26.64 14.27
N GLY A 89 -6.44 26.77 15.23
CA GLY A 89 -5.06 27.17 14.97
C GLY A 89 -4.31 26.21 14.03
N PRO A 90 -3.26 26.67 13.31
CA PRO A 90 -2.55 25.89 12.30
C PRO A 90 -2.05 24.52 12.77
N ALA A 91 -1.63 24.42 14.04
CA ALA A 91 -1.06 23.20 14.63
C ALA A 91 -2.02 22.00 14.65
N VAL A 92 -3.33 22.21 14.51
CA VAL A 92 -4.34 21.13 14.54
C VAL A 92 -5.11 20.98 13.23
N ARG A 93 -4.73 21.74 12.20
CA ARG A 93 -5.32 21.65 10.85
C ARG A 93 -4.78 20.42 10.14
N ALA A 94 -5.59 19.77 9.31
CA ALA A 94 -5.12 18.63 8.52
C ALA A 94 -5.83 18.55 7.18
N THR A 95 -5.08 18.27 6.11
CA THR A 95 -5.65 18.04 4.79
C THR A 95 -6.26 16.65 4.70
N ARG A 96 -7.42 16.54 4.06
CA ARG A 96 -8.06 15.28 3.68
C ARG A 96 -8.57 15.40 2.25
N ALA A 97 -8.34 14.35 1.45
CA ALA A 97 -8.92 14.25 0.12
C ALA A 97 -9.66 12.93 -0.08
N GLN A 98 -10.76 13.00 -0.84
CA GLN A 98 -11.37 11.82 -1.46
C GLN A 98 -10.62 11.52 -2.75
N ALA A 99 -10.36 10.25 -3.02
CA ALA A 99 -9.63 9.79 -4.19
C ALA A 99 -10.55 9.03 -5.13
N ASP A 100 -10.40 9.27 -6.43
CA ASP A 100 -10.77 8.26 -7.42
C ASP A 100 -9.81 7.06 -7.26
N ARG A 101 -10.36 5.90 -6.93
CA ARG A 101 -9.56 4.70 -6.65
C ARG A 101 -8.81 4.18 -7.87
N ILE A 102 -9.40 4.32 -9.05
CA ILE A 102 -8.80 3.84 -10.29
C ILE A 102 -7.64 4.75 -10.66
N LEU A 103 -7.84 6.07 -10.61
CA LEU A 103 -6.80 7.05 -10.89
C LEU A 103 -5.65 6.97 -9.87
N TYR A 104 -5.95 6.78 -8.59
CA TYR A 104 -4.91 6.65 -7.57
C TYR A 104 -4.07 5.40 -7.81
N LYS A 105 -4.73 4.25 -8.05
CA LYS A 105 -4.06 3.00 -8.37
C LYS A 105 -3.17 3.14 -9.62
N ALA A 106 -3.70 3.77 -10.67
CA ALA A 106 -2.96 4.02 -11.91
C ALA A 106 -1.76 4.95 -11.70
N ALA A 107 -1.90 6.00 -10.89
CA ALA A 107 -0.81 6.93 -10.56
C ALA A 107 0.33 6.22 -9.82
N ILE A 108 0.03 5.36 -8.85
CA ILE A 108 1.02 4.56 -8.13
C ILE A 108 1.71 3.57 -9.07
N ARG A 109 0.92 2.77 -9.80
CA ARG A 109 1.44 1.76 -10.73
C ARG A 109 2.36 2.37 -11.79
N SER A 110 1.91 3.42 -12.46
CA SER A 110 2.69 4.09 -13.50
C SER A 110 4.04 4.58 -12.97
N LYS A 111 4.09 5.09 -11.74
CA LYS A 111 5.35 5.53 -11.14
C LYS A 111 6.27 4.38 -10.77
N LEU A 112 5.73 3.23 -10.33
CA LEU A 112 6.52 2.03 -10.04
C LEU A 112 7.09 1.43 -11.33
N GLU A 113 6.28 1.33 -12.38
CA GLU A 113 6.69 0.76 -13.68
C GLU A 113 7.75 1.61 -14.39
N SER A 114 7.72 2.92 -14.20
CA SER A 114 8.66 3.85 -14.84
C SER A 114 9.89 4.19 -13.98
N GLN A 115 10.05 3.58 -12.80
CA GLN A 115 11.14 3.91 -11.89
C GLN A 115 12.42 3.14 -12.30
N GLU A 116 13.48 3.88 -12.59
CA GLU A 116 14.81 3.30 -12.78
C GLU A 116 15.27 2.55 -11.52
N ASN A 117 16.04 1.47 -11.71
CA ASN A 117 16.50 0.55 -10.65
C ASN A 117 15.37 -0.19 -9.90
N LEU A 118 14.17 -0.26 -10.48
CA LEU A 118 13.06 -1.02 -9.91
C LEU A 118 12.56 -2.08 -10.90
N THR A 119 12.73 -3.35 -10.54
CA THR A 119 12.15 -4.48 -11.25
C THR A 119 10.85 -4.91 -10.57
N LEU A 120 9.78 -5.10 -11.34
CA LEU A 120 8.52 -5.66 -10.86
C LEU A 120 8.43 -7.14 -11.19
N PHE A 121 8.01 -7.97 -10.24
CA PHE A 121 7.81 -9.40 -10.46
C PHE A 121 6.51 -9.90 -9.81
N GLN A 122 5.69 -10.59 -10.60
CA GLN A 122 4.40 -11.10 -10.14
C GLN A 122 4.52 -12.55 -9.66
N GLN A 123 4.62 -12.74 -8.35
CA GLN A 123 4.63 -14.04 -7.70
C GLN A 123 4.34 -13.89 -6.19
N PRO A 124 3.62 -14.82 -5.56
CA PRO A 124 3.64 -14.94 -4.10
C PRO A 124 5.03 -15.29 -3.57
N VAL A 125 5.39 -14.76 -2.41
CA VAL A 125 6.59 -15.19 -1.68
C VAL A 125 6.15 -16.12 -0.58
N ASP A 126 6.73 -17.33 -0.55
CA ASP A 126 6.35 -18.40 0.38
C ASP A 126 7.39 -18.59 1.48
N ASP A 127 8.66 -18.26 1.26
CA ASP A 127 9.72 -18.41 2.26
C ASP A 127 10.79 -17.31 2.18
N LEU A 128 11.57 -17.20 3.26
CA LEU A 128 12.80 -16.41 3.33
C LEU A 128 13.99 -17.36 3.33
N ILE A 129 15.04 -16.99 2.60
CA ILE A 129 16.33 -17.67 2.69
C ILE A 129 17.07 -17.03 3.87
N ILE A 130 17.31 -17.77 4.94
CA ILE A 130 18.00 -17.29 6.14
C ILE A 130 19.14 -18.23 6.48
N GLU A 131 20.34 -17.68 6.62
CA GLU A 131 21.56 -18.40 7.00
C GLU A 131 22.21 -17.67 8.16
N ASN A 132 22.54 -18.37 9.25
CA ASN A 132 23.20 -17.80 10.42
C ASN A 132 22.50 -16.51 10.94
N TYR A 133 21.17 -16.54 11.04
CA TYR A 133 20.33 -15.41 11.44
C TYR A 133 20.38 -14.19 10.50
N GLN A 134 20.93 -14.33 9.30
CA GLN A 134 20.99 -13.29 8.28
C GLN A 134 20.11 -13.66 7.09
N VAL A 135 19.27 -12.73 6.64
CA VAL A 135 18.53 -12.90 5.39
C VAL A 135 19.48 -12.93 4.20
N LYS A 136 19.22 -13.84 3.27
CA LYS A 136 19.95 -14.02 2.01
C LYS A 136 19.05 -13.92 0.79
N GLY A 137 17.73 -13.83 0.97
CA GLY A 137 16.80 -13.76 -0.14
C GLY A 137 15.39 -14.24 0.19
N VAL A 138 14.63 -14.54 -0.85
CA VAL A 138 13.26 -15.04 -0.78
C VAL A 138 13.05 -16.19 -1.74
N ILE A 139 12.11 -17.07 -1.41
CA ILE A 139 11.64 -18.16 -2.26
C ILE A 139 10.20 -17.89 -2.64
N THR A 140 9.94 -17.88 -3.95
CA THR A 140 8.59 -17.69 -4.47
C THR A 140 7.79 -19.00 -4.42
N GLN A 141 6.47 -18.94 -4.50
CA GLN A 141 5.60 -20.11 -4.56
C GLN A 141 5.94 -21.07 -5.72
N MET A 142 6.53 -20.56 -6.81
CA MET A 142 7.02 -21.39 -7.92
C MET A 142 8.38 -22.05 -7.65
N GLY A 143 8.96 -21.86 -6.46
CA GLY A 143 10.28 -22.37 -6.09
C GLY A 143 11.43 -21.60 -6.74
N LEU A 144 11.19 -20.38 -7.22
CA LEU A 144 12.24 -19.49 -7.70
C LEU A 144 12.93 -18.83 -6.50
N GLU A 145 14.25 -18.77 -6.54
CA GLU A 145 15.07 -18.15 -5.51
C GLU A 145 15.60 -16.81 -6.02
N PHE A 146 15.36 -15.76 -5.24
CA PHE A 146 15.92 -14.43 -5.46
C PHE A 146 16.79 -14.08 -4.26
N PHE A 147 18.05 -13.73 -4.49
CA PHE A 147 19.01 -13.43 -3.43
C PHE A 147 19.08 -11.93 -3.15
N ALA A 148 19.28 -11.56 -1.88
CA ALA A 148 19.34 -10.16 -1.44
C ALA A 148 20.06 -9.99 -0.11
N ASP A 149 20.63 -8.80 0.10
CA ASP A 149 21.19 -8.37 1.38
C ASP A 149 20.10 -7.94 2.37
N LYS A 150 19.00 -7.39 1.85
CA LYS A 150 17.89 -6.82 2.62
C LYS A 150 16.55 -7.23 2.03
N VAL A 151 15.60 -7.56 2.90
CA VAL A 151 14.22 -7.87 2.53
C VAL A 151 13.27 -6.99 3.35
N VAL A 152 12.35 -6.29 2.67
CA VAL A 152 11.30 -5.48 3.30
C VAL A 152 9.96 -6.19 3.13
N LEU A 153 9.38 -6.69 4.22
CA LEU A 153 8.08 -7.36 4.20
C LEU A 153 6.93 -6.38 4.42
N THR A 154 6.03 -6.26 3.44
CA THR A 154 4.86 -5.37 3.48
C THR A 154 3.57 -6.11 3.10
N SER A 155 3.38 -7.28 3.69
CA SER A 155 2.30 -8.22 3.38
C SER A 155 0.87 -7.74 3.68
N GLY A 156 0.71 -6.57 4.31
CA GLY A 156 -0.62 -6.02 4.64
C GLY A 156 -1.51 -7.02 5.37
N THR A 157 -2.73 -7.21 4.87
CA THR A 157 -3.74 -8.11 5.45
C THR A 157 -3.63 -9.57 4.98
N PHE A 158 -2.57 -9.94 4.25
CA PHE A 158 -2.48 -11.23 3.56
C PHE A 158 -1.95 -12.37 4.43
N LEU A 159 -1.06 -12.12 5.40
CA LEU A 159 -0.46 -13.17 6.23
C LEU A 159 -1.50 -13.86 7.11
N GLY A 160 -1.84 -15.11 6.79
CA GLY A 160 -2.87 -15.87 7.51
C GLY A 160 -4.21 -15.12 7.57
N GLY A 161 -4.52 -14.40 6.47
CA GLY A 161 -5.72 -13.59 6.33
C GLY A 161 -6.99 -14.41 6.40
N VAL A 162 -7.97 -13.94 7.17
CA VAL A 162 -9.30 -14.54 7.32
C VAL A 162 -10.34 -13.44 7.18
N ILE A 163 -11.29 -13.64 6.29
CA ILE A 163 -12.41 -12.75 6.06
C ILE A 163 -13.61 -13.26 6.86
N HIS A 164 -14.31 -12.35 7.50
CA HIS A 164 -15.48 -12.64 8.34
C HIS A 164 -16.71 -11.91 7.78
N ILE A 165 -17.77 -12.66 7.47
CA ILE A 165 -19.07 -12.14 7.04
C ILE A 165 -20.15 -12.80 7.91
N GLY A 166 -20.68 -12.07 8.89
CA GLY A 166 -21.58 -12.64 9.89
C GLY A 166 -20.90 -13.79 10.64
N LYS A 167 -21.47 -15.00 10.53
CA LYS A 167 -20.91 -16.24 11.11
C LYS A 167 -19.98 -17.00 10.14
N GLN A 168 -19.93 -16.60 8.87
CA GLN A 168 -19.13 -17.26 7.86
C GLN A 168 -17.70 -16.71 7.87
N ASN A 169 -16.74 -17.61 7.76
CA ASN A 169 -15.32 -17.29 7.70
C ASN A 169 -14.70 -17.99 6.49
N TYR A 170 -13.84 -17.30 5.77
CA TYR A 170 -13.06 -17.90 4.68
C TYR A 170 -11.66 -17.29 4.62
N GLN A 171 -10.74 -18.05 4.02
CA GLN A 171 -9.35 -17.64 3.87
C GLN A 171 -9.21 -16.59 2.77
N GLY A 172 -8.51 -15.50 3.04
CA GLY A 172 -8.33 -14.41 2.09
C GLY A 172 -7.58 -13.21 2.68
N GLY A 173 -6.73 -12.60 1.86
CA GLY A 173 -6.06 -11.34 2.23
C GLY A 173 -6.97 -10.13 2.04
N ARG A 174 -7.76 -10.15 0.98
CA ARG A 174 -8.84 -9.20 0.64
C ARG A 174 -9.95 -9.98 -0.06
N ALA A 175 -11.13 -9.39 -0.19
CA ALA A 175 -12.21 -10.05 -0.93
C ALA A 175 -11.78 -10.33 -2.37
N GLY A 176 -11.75 -11.62 -2.76
CA GLY A 176 -11.29 -12.09 -4.06
C GLY A 176 -9.79 -12.44 -4.13
N ASP A 177 -8.99 -12.06 -3.13
CA ASP A 177 -7.54 -12.31 -3.12
C ASP A 177 -7.17 -13.43 -2.12
N ALA A 178 -6.36 -14.38 -2.58
CA ALA A 178 -5.83 -15.46 -1.75
C ALA A 178 -4.93 -14.93 -0.60
N PRO A 179 -4.88 -15.60 0.56
CA PRO A 179 -3.97 -15.24 1.63
C PRO A 179 -2.54 -15.77 1.40
N ALA A 180 -1.56 -15.17 2.06
CA ALA A 180 -0.17 -15.63 2.10
C ALA A 180 0.03 -16.60 3.29
N ASN A 181 -0.59 -17.79 3.22
CA ASN A 181 -0.60 -18.75 4.33
C ASN A 181 0.77 -19.40 4.59
N VAL A 182 1.47 -19.81 3.54
CA VAL A 182 2.77 -20.50 3.65
C VAL A 182 3.79 -19.60 4.33
N LEU A 183 3.97 -18.38 3.82
CA LEU A 183 4.84 -17.38 4.45
C LEU A 183 4.43 -17.08 5.90
N SER A 184 3.13 -17.06 6.20
CA SER A 184 2.64 -16.83 7.55
C SER A 184 2.98 -17.98 8.51
N GLN A 185 3.01 -19.23 8.03
CA GLN A 185 3.45 -20.38 8.83
C GLN A 185 4.96 -20.34 9.03
N LYS A 186 5.74 -20.00 7.99
CA LYS A 186 7.20 -19.84 8.06
C LYS A 186 7.62 -18.75 9.05
N LEU A 187 6.97 -17.59 9.02
CA LEU A 187 7.26 -16.54 9.99
C LEU A 187 6.93 -16.94 11.44
N ARG A 188 5.94 -17.83 11.64
CA ARG A 188 5.60 -18.38 12.96
C ARG A 188 6.57 -19.44 13.45
N SER A 189 7.38 -20.05 12.59
CA SER A 189 8.44 -20.96 13.04
C SER A 189 9.65 -20.22 13.63
N TYR A 190 9.74 -18.91 13.42
CA TYR A 190 10.71 -18.06 14.11
C TYR A 190 10.18 -17.62 15.47
N ASP A 191 11.09 -17.34 16.41
CA ASP A 191 10.77 -16.83 17.75
C ASP A 191 10.39 -15.33 17.70
N LEU A 192 9.29 -15.04 16.98
CA LEU A 192 8.70 -13.72 16.85
C LEU A 192 7.37 -13.70 17.61
N GLY A 193 7.12 -12.65 18.38
CA GLY A 193 5.81 -12.44 18.99
C GLY A 193 4.73 -12.22 17.90
N VAL A 194 3.77 -13.13 17.79
CA VAL A 194 2.70 -13.06 16.78
C VAL A 194 1.34 -12.80 17.42
N GLY A 195 0.70 -11.71 16.98
CA GLY A 195 -0.69 -11.38 17.31
C GLY A 195 -1.62 -11.44 16.09
N ARG A 196 -2.94 -11.31 16.34
CA ARG A 196 -3.93 -11.11 15.28
C ARG A 196 -4.68 -9.81 15.50
N LEU A 197 -4.77 -9.00 14.45
CA LEU A 197 -5.62 -7.81 14.41
C LEU A 197 -6.80 -8.05 13.49
N LYS A 198 -7.93 -7.41 13.80
CA LYS A 198 -9.14 -7.45 13.00
C LYS A 198 -9.59 -6.03 12.70
N THR A 199 -9.88 -5.77 11.43
CA THR A 199 -10.44 -4.51 10.95
C THR A 199 -11.65 -4.79 10.06
N GLY A 200 -12.58 -3.83 9.99
CA GLY A 200 -13.76 -3.91 9.16
C GLY A 200 -13.69 -2.94 7.98
N THR A 201 -14.43 -3.25 6.91
CA THR A 201 -14.76 -2.31 5.83
C THR A 201 -16.28 -2.22 5.71
N PRO A 202 -16.86 -1.04 5.47
CA PRO A 202 -18.28 -0.92 5.16
C PRO A 202 -18.61 -1.63 3.83
N PRO A 203 -19.90 -2.02 3.62
CA PRO A 203 -20.37 -2.53 2.34
C PRO A 203 -20.20 -1.49 1.23
N ARG A 204 -20.18 -1.96 -0.02
CA ARG A 204 -20.25 -1.08 -1.20
C ARG A 204 -21.70 -1.03 -1.67
N LEU A 205 -22.21 0.18 -1.85
CA LEU A 205 -23.60 0.44 -2.25
C LEU A 205 -23.64 0.92 -3.69
N ASP A 206 -24.68 0.54 -4.43
CA ASP A 206 -24.96 1.12 -5.76
C ASP A 206 -25.49 2.54 -5.58
N GLY A 207 -24.80 3.54 -6.15
CA GLY A 207 -25.21 4.94 -6.03
C GLY A 207 -26.60 5.20 -6.62
N ARG A 208 -27.04 4.42 -7.61
CA ARG A 208 -28.35 4.60 -8.28
C ARG A 208 -29.53 4.27 -7.38
N THR A 209 -29.31 3.52 -6.31
CA THR A 209 -30.35 3.11 -5.36
C THR A 209 -30.44 4.03 -4.14
N ILE A 210 -29.62 5.09 -4.10
CA ILE A 210 -29.60 6.06 -3.01
C ILE A 210 -30.37 7.31 -3.44
N ASN A 211 -31.37 7.70 -2.64
CA ASN A 211 -32.00 9.01 -2.77
C ASN A 211 -31.07 10.09 -2.19
N PHE A 212 -30.35 10.80 -3.04
CA PHE A 212 -29.44 11.87 -2.60
C PHE A 212 -30.15 13.20 -2.29
N ASP A 213 -31.40 13.39 -2.71
CA ASP A 213 -32.12 14.67 -2.55
C ASP A 213 -32.49 14.96 -1.09
N VAL A 214 -32.57 13.90 -0.27
CA VAL A 214 -32.83 14.00 1.18
C VAL A 214 -31.56 14.16 2.01
N LEU A 215 -30.38 14.17 1.38
CA LEU A 215 -29.07 14.20 2.06
C LEU A 215 -28.39 15.56 1.90
N GLN A 216 -27.67 15.99 2.94
CA GLN A 216 -26.86 17.20 2.89
C GLN A 216 -25.58 16.97 2.07
N LYS A 217 -25.40 17.75 0.99
CA LYS A 217 -24.14 17.77 0.22
C LYS A 217 -23.03 18.46 1.02
N GLN A 218 -21.82 17.91 0.95
CA GLN A 218 -20.63 18.52 1.54
C GLN A 218 -19.57 18.66 0.44
N HIS A 219 -19.29 19.91 0.06
CA HIS A 219 -18.33 20.25 -0.98
C HIS A 219 -16.89 20.29 -0.47
N GLY A 220 -15.94 20.33 -1.40
CA GLY A 220 -14.53 20.63 -1.11
C GLY A 220 -14.33 22.10 -0.74
N ASP A 221 -13.12 22.44 -0.31
CA ASP A 221 -12.75 23.82 0.03
C ASP A 221 -12.26 24.59 -1.22
N THR A 222 -12.49 25.90 -1.21
CA THR A 222 -11.95 26.86 -2.20
C THR A 222 -11.20 27.97 -1.45
N PRO A 223 -9.93 28.29 -1.77
CA PRO A 223 -9.09 27.65 -2.78
C PRO A 223 -8.76 26.19 -2.44
N LEU A 224 -8.44 25.40 -3.48
CA LEU A 224 -8.22 23.96 -3.36
C LEU A 224 -6.93 23.67 -2.55
N PRO A 225 -7.02 22.97 -1.41
CA PRO A 225 -5.83 22.52 -0.69
C PRO A 225 -5.08 21.44 -1.48
N SER A 226 -3.74 21.46 -1.43
CA SER A 226 -2.86 20.45 -2.01
C SER A 226 -2.12 19.64 -0.92
N PHE A 227 -1.84 18.36 -1.18
CA PHE A 227 -0.96 17.57 -0.32
C PHE A 227 0.52 17.84 -0.61
N SER A 228 0.93 17.72 -1.86
CA SER A 228 2.33 17.83 -2.29
C SER A 228 2.81 19.27 -2.19
N PHE A 229 4.02 19.46 -1.65
CA PHE A 229 4.72 20.74 -1.68
C PHE A 229 5.18 21.12 -3.09
N MET A 230 5.22 20.16 -4.02
CA MET A 230 5.54 20.38 -5.44
C MET A 230 4.30 20.47 -6.32
N GLY A 231 3.10 20.24 -5.78
CA GLY A 231 1.86 20.36 -6.53
C GLY A 231 1.48 21.82 -6.72
N SER A 232 1.02 22.19 -7.92
CA SER A 232 0.32 23.45 -8.16
C SER A 232 -1.18 23.23 -8.00
N SER A 233 -1.82 23.98 -7.10
CA SER A 233 -3.29 24.07 -6.98
C SER A 233 -3.93 24.77 -8.18
#